data_AF-A0A928Q3I9-F1
#
_entry.id   AF-A0A928Q3I9-F1
#
_cell.length_a   1.000
_cell.length_b   1.000
_cell.length_c   1.000
_cell.angle_alpha   90.00
_cell.angle_beta   90.00
_cell.angle_gamma   90.00
#
_symmetry.space_group_name_H-M   'P 1'
#
loop_
_entity.id
_entity.type
_entity.pdbx_description
1 polymer ?
#
loop_
_entity_poly.entity_id
_entity_poly.type
_entity_poly.pdbx_seq_one_letter_code
_entity_poly.pdbx_strand_id
1 'polypeptide(L)'
;MLKNKFRFRYIIIISLICALAVAVIGEGIISAERVVNLPDDSVRLLSDGSYAISAEGYSVEGENFYASSIDPQLIFDDINTEVNYIYIDFASIVLPRMTIQAFTTNENLHFTAENSSAVFTTSYTSDYVILKVDAGQCEDLRLDLDGNFTLDDIVVSASQITMQTKLFSNFSFLAAFVLFAGIAFALICFMYFMFYSNSKHSLQMSEKLFVLGCLVFYSMWIFTSPYYCPDETMRFDVSEFLFENGRLPVGREAAHPVWGFSYALLPTMLCNLLDYIPMKLMSLFSTNGFALLLSARMISVVSAAATVYFMLKASKLIFKKPFYMIPVCVVAAIPQFAFLSGYVNNDMLALLGISIILYTWTLVLKEDWSFMSCFMLCVGMSICALSYYNSYTWVLMSMLFYLVSYFSKHKKDFRGFTKYTAFIVIVTLAMISYIFLRHLVLYKDLLGFNISHEYGETYGQGNYKPSLRATPQNKGYSIWYMLFDMHWLKISFQSFVGVFGGMSVFLRGSVYRFYALLFAVAFLGAFIGALAFIAKKKKITLLKAVYVFCILACMTGALGLSIYYSYFDDFQPQGRYCYPGLPALAMLVGFGIYSLCSRLKKEHQYAIVAGLCAVLFAIDIDALLTVLY
;
A
#
# COMPACT_ATOMS: atom_id res chain seq x y z
N MET A 1 6.31 41.26 1.65
CA MET A 1 5.51 40.16 1.05
C MET A 1 6.32 39.12 0.27
N LEU A 2 7.44 39.46 -0.41
CA LEU A 2 8.35 38.49 -1.08
C LEU A 2 9.16 37.60 -0.13
N LYS A 3 9.51 38.09 1.08
CA LYS A 3 10.26 37.33 2.11
C LYS A 3 9.51 36.10 2.66
N ASN A 4 8.17 36.13 2.75
CA ASN A 4 7.39 35.00 3.28
C ASN A 4 7.20 33.86 2.27
N LYS A 5 7.16 34.14 0.97
CA LYS A 5 7.15 33.09 -0.09
C LYS A 5 8.48 32.37 -0.19
N PHE A 6 9.59 33.03 0.15
CA PHE A 6 10.93 32.45 0.12
C PHE A 6 11.17 31.50 1.29
N ARG A 7 10.74 31.85 2.52
CA ARG A 7 10.85 30.99 3.71
C ARG A 7 10.04 29.68 3.59
N PHE A 8 8.88 29.72 2.94
CA PHE A 8 7.98 28.57 2.81
C PHE A 8 8.50 27.47 1.87
N ARG A 9 9.31 27.82 0.86
CA ARG A 9 9.95 26.87 -0.06
C ARG A 9 10.98 25.99 0.63
N TYR A 10 11.74 26.58 1.55
CA TYR A 10 12.69 25.84 2.36
C TYR A 10 11.97 24.99 3.40
N ILE A 11 10.85 25.43 3.97
CA ILE A 11 10.10 24.61 4.93
C ILE A 11 9.61 23.31 4.30
N ILE A 12 9.05 23.31 3.07
CA ILE A 12 8.59 22.07 2.42
C ILE A 12 9.76 21.15 2.03
N ILE A 13 10.84 21.73 1.51
CA ILE A 13 12.04 20.98 1.15
C ILE A 13 12.70 20.41 2.41
N ILE A 14 12.78 21.19 3.49
CA ILE A 14 13.28 20.77 4.79
C ILE A 14 12.33 19.76 5.41
N SER A 15 11.01 19.86 5.27
CA SER A 15 10.07 18.87 5.80
C SER A 15 10.13 17.54 5.05
N LEU A 16 10.32 17.55 3.73
CA LEU A 16 10.52 16.34 2.93
C LEU A 16 11.91 15.74 3.13
N ILE A 17 12.96 16.57 3.22
CA ILE A 17 14.32 16.13 3.57
C ILE A 17 14.35 15.66 5.02
N CYS A 18 13.61 16.28 5.94
CA CYS A 18 13.47 15.82 7.32
C CYS A 18 12.58 14.59 7.41
N ALA A 19 11.58 14.39 6.56
CA ALA A 19 10.81 13.14 6.52
C ALA A 19 11.65 12.00 5.93
N LEU A 20 12.43 12.28 4.88
CA LEU A 20 13.38 11.33 4.28
C LEU A 20 14.54 11.06 5.23
N ALA A 21 15.04 12.09 5.93
CA ALA A 21 16.05 11.96 6.97
C ALA A 21 15.46 11.31 8.21
N VAL A 22 14.21 11.49 8.60
CA VAL A 22 13.54 10.75 9.69
C VAL A 22 13.27 9.31 9.28
N ALA A 23 13.08 9.01 7.98
CA ALA A 23 13.03 7.64 7.49
C ALA A 23 14.42 6.98 7.50
N VAL A 24 15.48 7.70 7.10
CA VAL A 24 16.87 7.21 7.05
C VAL A 24 17.56 7.20 8.43
N ILE A 25 17.21 8.15 9.31
CA ILE A 25 17.70 8.28 10.68
C ILE A 25 16.78 7.51 11.64
N GLY A 26 15.51 7.29 11.29
CA GLY A 26 14.58 6.44 12.04
C GLY A 26 15.01 4.98 12.11
N GLU A 27 15.73 4.50 11.08
CA GLU A 27 16.46 3.22 11.08
C GLU A 27 17.56 3.16 12.17
N GLY A 28 18.04 4.30 12.69
CA GLY A 28 19.13 4.36 13.67
C GLY A 28 18.82 5.04 15.02
N ILE A 29 17.73 5.81 15.15
CA ILE A 29 17.41 6.57 16.38
C ILE A 29 16.19 6.01 17.14
N ILE A 30 15.33 5.22 16.49
CA ILE A 30 14.17 4.60 17.14
C ILE A 30 14.37 3.08 17.18
N SER A 31 15.48 2.65 17.76
CA SER A 31 15.56 1.28 18.30
C SER A 31 14.64 1.24 19.51
N ALA A 32 13.53 0.53 19.36
CA ALA A 32 12.64 0.24 20.47
C ALA A 32 12.92 -1.19 20.90
N GLU A 33 13.25 -1.39 22.16
CA GLU A 33 13.49 -2.71 22.71
C GLU A 33 12.14 -3.32 23.06
N ARG A 34 11.81 -4.47 22.49
CA ARG A 34 10.65 -5.22 22.95
C ARG A 34 11.09 -6.00 24.18
N VAL A 35 10.44 -5.70 25.30
CA VAL A 35 10.64 -6.43 26.55
C VAL A 35 9.39 -7.28 26.76
N VAL A 36 9.60 -8.56 27.00
CA VAL A 36 8.52 -9.47 27.39
C VAL A 36 7.92 -8.98 28.71
N ASN A 37 6.60 -8.81 28.73
CA ASN A 37 5.87 -8.54 29.96
C ASN A 37 5.31 -9.86 30.47
N LEU A 38 6.06 -10.46 31.39
CA LEU A 38 5.69 -11.69 32.08
C LEU A 38 4.68 -11.35 33.19
N PRO A 39 3.46 -11.91 33.15
CA PRO A 39 2.50 -11.78 34.25
C PRO A 39 3.00 -12.44 35.55
N ASP A 40 2.44 -12.04 36.70
CA ASP A 40 2.93 -12.44 38.04
C ASP A 40 2.87 -13.96 38.30
N ASP A 41 2.09 -14.69 37.53
CA ASP A 41 1.95 -16.15 37.55
C ASP A 41 2.96 -16.87 36.66
N SER A 42 3.91 -16.16 36.05
CA SER A 42 4.91 -16.73 35.16
C SER A 42 5.99 -17.50 35.93
N VAL A 43 6.31 -18.71 35.47
CA VAL A 43 7.34 -19.58 36.04
C VAL A 43 8.46 -19.77 35.03
N ARG A 44 9.71 -19.50 35.43
CA ARG A 44 10.90 -19.67 34.60
C ARG A 44 11.50 -21.06 34.82
N LEU A 45 11.67 -21.82 33.75
CA LEU A 45 12.05 -23.22 33.83
C LEU A 45 13.57 -23.42 33.88
N LEU A 46 14.38 -22.51 33.31
CA LEU A 46 15.84 -22.66 33.27
C LEU A 46 16.54 -21.79 34.31
N SER A 47 16.16 -20.51 34.41
CA SER A 47 16.90 -19.56 35.26
C SER A 47 16.73 -19.81 36.76
N ASP A 48 15.58 -20.35 37.17
CA ASP A 48 15.25 -20.53 38.59
C ASP A 48 15.89 -21.81 39.18
N GLY A 49 16.56 -22.63 38.36
CA GLY A 49 17.30 -23.83 38.78
C GLY A 49 16.46 -24.89 39.49
N SER A 50 15.14 -24.75 39.44
CA SER A 50 14.18 -25.52 40.24
C SER A 50 13.62 -26.73 39.48
N TYR A 51 13.86 -26.81 38.17
CA TYR A 51 13.35 -27.86 37.29
C TYR A 51 14.50 -28.58 36.60
N ALA A 52 14.39 -29.91 36.51
CA ALA A 52 15.35 -30.73 35.79
C ALA A 52 14.99 -30.72 34.30
N ILE A 53 15.96 -30.39 33.44
CA ILE A 53 15.83 -30.52 31.99
C ILE A 53 16.47 -31.82 31.51
N SER A 54 15.70 -32.66 30.83
CA SER A 54 16.22 -33.78 30.05
C SER A 54 16.23 -33.40 28.57
N ALA A 55 17.42 -33.28 28.00
CA ALA A 55 17.62 -32.95 26.60
C ALA A 55 17.93 -34.23 25.80
N GLU A 56 16.88 -34.89 25.32
CA GLU A 56 17.01 -36.11 24.53
C GLU A 56 17.29 -35.78 23.06
N GLY A 57 18.28 -36.44 22.46
CA GLY A 57 18.63 -36.17 21.05
C GLY A 57 19.28 -34.80 20.81
N TYR A 58 19.74 -34.11 21.87
CA TYR A 58 20.61 -32.94 21.78
C TYR A 58 22.00 -33.23 22.36
N SER A 59 23.04 -32.67 21.73
CA SER A 59 24.34 -32.46 22.36
C SER A 59 24.34 -31.05 22.95
N VAL A 60 24.48 -30.94 24.28
CA VAL A 60 24.38 -29.67 25.00
C VAL A 60 25.76 -29.15 25.38
N GLU A 61 26.09 -27.92 24.95
CA GLU A 61 27.33 -27.21 25.33
C GLU A 61 26.99 -25.84 25.92
N GLY A 62 26.83 -25.79 27.25
CA GLY A 62 26.33 -24.60 27.94
C GLY A 62 24.87 -24.33 27.57
N GLU A 63 24.61 -23.15 27.01
CA GLU A 63 23.28 -22.72 26.52
C GLU A 63 23.01 -23.18 25.07
N ASN A 64 23.96 -23.86 24.42
CA ASN A 64 23.84 -24.31 23.03
C ASN A 64 23.30 -25.74 22.95
N PHE A 65 22.26 -25.92 22.14
CA PHE A 65 21.62 -27.19 21.87
C PHE A 65 21.86 -27.58 20.41
N TYR A 66 22.61 -28.67 20.19
CA TYR A 66 22.89 -29.21 18.87
C TYR A 66 22.08 -30.48 18.64
N ALA A 67 21.15 -30.48 17.69
CA ALA A 67 20.35 -31.65 17.36
C ALA A 67 21.25 -32.80 16.88
N SER A 68 21.21 -33.92 17.59
CA SER A 68 21.97 -35.14 17.30
C SER A 68 21.08 -36.31 16.84
N SER A 69 19.75 -36.10 16.83
CA SER A 69 18.76 -37.09 16.40
C SER A 69 17.72 -36.49 15.42
N ILE A 70 16.89 -37.35 14.85
CA ILE A 70 15.79 -36.97 13.93
C ILE A 70 14.61 -36.34 14.68
N ASP A 71 14.49 -36.59 15.98
CA ASP A 71 13.38 -36.13 16.82
C ASP A 71 13.92 -35.68 18.18
N PRO A 72 14.58 -34.51 18.25
CA PRO A 72 15.21 -34.03 19.47
C PRO A 72 14.17 -33.36 20.39
N GLN A 73 14.24 -33.63 21.69
CA GLN A 73 13.19 -33.30 22.67
C GLN A 73 13.79 -32.66 23.92
N LEU A 74 13.13 -31.60 24.42
CA LEU A 74 13.39 -31.03 25.73
C LEU A 74 12.24 -31.40 26.66
N ILE A 75 12.53 -32.10 27.74
CA ILE A 75 11.55 -32.56 28.72
C ILE A 75 11.80 -31.85 30.05
N PHE A 76 10.73 -31.33 30.63
CA PHE A 76 10.68 -30.68 31.93
C PHE A 76 9.67 -31.42 32.81
N ASP A 77 10.19 -32.03 33.87
CA ASP A 77 9.39 -32.81 34.82
C ASP A 77 9.00 -31.95 36.04
N ASP A 78 7.94 -32.35 36.74
CA ASP A 78 7.50 -31.78 38.03
C ASP A 78 7.13 -30.28 38.01
N ILE A 79 6.65 -29.74 36.88
CA ILE A 79 6.26 -28.33 36.75
C ILE A 79 5.13 -27.97 37.72
N ASN A 80 4.09 -28.80 37.77
CA ASN A 80 2.93 -28.67 38.67
C ASN A 80 2.30 -27.25 38.69
N THR A 81 2.10 -26.64 37.52
CA THR A 81 1.53 -25.29 37.39
C THR A 81 0.51 -25.20 36.24
N GLU A 82 -0.30 -24.15 36.23
CA GLU A 82 -1.21 -23.90 35.12
C GLU A 82 -0.48 -23.27 33.92
N VAL A 83 -0.54 -23.93 32.76
CA VAL A 83 0.20 -23.56 31.54
C VAL A 83 -0.78 -23.30 30.40
N ASN A 84 -1.12 -22.04 30.17
CA ASN A 84 -1.90 -21.64 28.99
C ASN A 84 -1.02 -21.00 27.90
N TYR A 85 0.12 -20.45 28.29
CA TYR A 85 1.10 -19.81 27.41
C TYR A 85 2.51 -20.28 27.72
N ILE A 86 3.33 -20.44 26.67
CA ILE A 86 4.76 -20.76 26.77
C ILE A 86 5.53 -19.68 26.00
N TYR A 87 6.51 -19.05 26.64
CA TYR A 87 7.47 -18.13 26.03
C TYR A 87 8.84 -18.79 26.01
N ILE A 88 9.45 -18.90 24.83
CA ILE A 88 10.79 -19.47 24.64
C ILE A 88 11.69 -18.30 24.25
N ASP A 89 12.72 -18.04 25.06
CA ASP A 89 13.70 -16.99 24.87
C ASP A 89 14.99 -17.58 24.32
N PHE A 90 15.38 -17.22 23.11
CA PHE A 90 16.59 -17.71 22.46
C PHE A 90 17.71 -16.69 22.60
N ALA A 91 18.84 -17.12 23.16
CA ALA A 91 20.04 -16.30 23.23
C ALA A 91 20.65 -15.97 21.85
N SER A 92 20.21 -16.67 20.79
CA SER A 92 20.57 -16.35 19.40
C SER A 92 19.38 -16.45 18.45
N ILE A 93 19.36 -15.62 17.40
CA ILE A 93 18.26 -15.55 16.44
C ILE A 93 18.07 -16.91 15.76
N VAL A 94 16.86 -17.44 15.88
CA VAL A 94 16.44 -18.69 15.23
C VAL A 94 16.03 -18.41 13.79
N LEU A 95 16.37 -19.33 12.87
CA LEU A 95 16.02 -19.24 11.46
C LEU A 95 14.54 -19.54 11.20
N PRO A 96 13.95 -19.05 10.08
CA PRO A 96 12.58 -19.38 9.73
C PRO A 96 12.45 -20.89 9.44
N ARG A 97 11.29 -21.46 9.78
CA ARG A 97 10.90 -22.88 9.64
C ARG A 97 11.43 -23.82 10.72
N MET A 98 11.83 -23.29 11.88
CA MET A 98 11.93 -24.12 13.06
C MET A 98 10.52 -24.55 13.47
N THR A 99 10.25 -25.85 13.47
CA THR A 99 9.01 -26.37 14.06
C THR A 99 9.23 -26.51 15.55
N ILE A 100 8.31 -25.94 16.32
CA ILE A 100 8.25 -26.04 17.76
C ILE A 100 6.91 -26.68 18.09
N GLN A 101 6.94 -27.86 18.70
CA GLN A 101 5.74 -28.56 19.10
C GLN A 101 5.75 -28.76 20.61
N ALA A 102 4.67 -28.34 21.27
CA ALA A 102 4.49 -28.48 22.70
C ALA A 102 3.55 -29.65 23.01
N PHE A 103 3.93 -30.43 24.03
CA PHE A 103 3.16 -31.53 24.59
C PHE A 103 3.07 -31.32 26.10
N THR A 104 1.87 -31.39 26.63
CA THR A 104 1.59 -31.19 28.06
C THR A 104 0.88 -32.42 28.62
N THR A 105 1.21 -32.85 29.84
CA THR A 105 0.58 -34.00 30.51
C THR A 105 -0.05 -33.61 31.84
N ASN A 106 -1.16 -34.27 32.18
CA ASN A 106 -1.86 -34.11 33.47
C ASN A 106 -2.10 -35.53 34.02
N GLU A 107 -1.57 -35.87 35.20
CA GLU A 107 -1.80 -37.14 35.93
C GLU A 107 -1.50 -38.43 35.12
N ASN A 108 -0.26 -38.92 35.17
CA ASN A 108 0.17 -40.26 34.71
C ASN A 108 -0.05 -40.59 33.21
N LEU A 109 -0.16 -39.58 32.35
CA LEU A 109 -0.27 -39.77 30.89
C LEU A 109 1.12 -39.70 30.24
N HIS A 110 1.44 -40.65 29.35
CA HIS A 110 2.62 -40.55 28.49
C HIS A 110 2.44 -39.45 27.42
N PHE A 111 3.54 -38.85 26.94
CA PHE A 111 3.50 -37.92 25.80
C PHE A 111 2.98 -38.65 24.55
N THR A 112 1.72 -38.37 24.16
CA THR A 112 1.07 -38.96 22.98
C THR A 112 0.67 -37.87 21.99
N ALA A 113 0.47 -38.25 20.73
CA ALA A 113 0.04 -37.32 19.68
C ALA A 113 -1.33 -36.65 19.97
N GLU A 114 -2.18 -37.27 20.80
CA GLU A 114 -3.49 -36.72 21.21
C GLU A 114 -3.36 -35.63 22.29
N ASN A 115 -2.24 -35.60 23.03
CA ASN A 115 -1.91 -34.58 24.04
C ASN A 115 -0.99 -33.47 23.49
N SER A 116 -0.74 -33.45 22.17
CA SER A 116 -0.01 -32.35 21.54
C SER A 116 -0.90 -31.12 21.45
N SER A 117 -0.56 -30.10 22.22
CA SER A 117 -1.44 -28.97 22.49
C SER A 117 -1.15 -27.76 21.58
N ALA A 118 0.05 -27.65 20.99
CA ALA A 118 0.33 -26.63 19.96
C ALA A 118 1.50 -27.00 19.03
N VAL A 119 1.31 -26.86 17.71
CA VAL A 119 2.41 -26.86 16.71
C VAL A 119 2.58 -25.44 16.20
N PHE A 120 3.77 -24.88 16.35
CA PHE A 120 4.14 -23.58 15.83
C PHE A 120 5.38 -23.69 14.95
N THR A 121 5.26 -23.31 13.68
CA THR A 121 6.42 -23.21 12.81
C THR A 121 6.81 -21.75 12.71
N THR A 122 8.05 -21.41 13.07
CA THR A 122 8.55 -20.03 12.98
C THR A 122 8.42 -19.53 11.54
N SER A 123 7.57 -18.53 11.32
CA SER A 123 7.37 -17.92 9.99
C SER A 123 8.48 -16.93 9.62
N TYR A 124 9.24 -16.46 10.61
CA TYR A 124 10.27 -15.42 10.49
C TYR A 124 11.44 -15.71 11.44
N THR A 125 12.54 -14.98 11.26
CA THR A 125 13.66 -15.01 12.20
C THR A 125 13.27 -14.32 13.50
N SER A 126 13.40 -15.01 14.64
CA SER A 126 13.02 -14.47 15.94
C SER A 126 14.02 -14.90 17.00
N ASP A 127 14.26 -14.04 17.97
CA ASP A 127 14.97 -14.34 19.22
C ASP A 127 14.01 -14.83 20.32
N TYR A 128 12.69 -14.85 20.08
CA TYR A 128 11.72 -15.44 21.00
C TYR A 128 10.53 -16.09 20.28
N VAL A 129 9.81 -16.96 20.97
CA VAL A 129 8.53 -17.54 20.50
C VAL A 129 7.51 -17.53 21.64
N ILE A 130 6.26 -17.13 21.35
CA ILE A 130 5.12 -17.25 22.28
C ILE A 130 4.13 -18.27 21.69
N LEU A 131 3.89 -19.35 22.43
CA LEU A 131 2.92 -20.39 22.12
C LEU A 131 1.71 -20.22 23.03
N LYS A 132 0.51 -20.33 22.44
CA LYS A 132 -0.72 -20.51 23.21
C LYS A 132 -1.07 -21.99 23.19
N VAL A 133 -1.18 -22.59 24.37
CA VAL A 133 -1.27 -24.05 24.55
C VAL A 133 -2.56 -24.45 25.26
N ASP A 134 -3.16 -23.54 26.05
CA ASP A 134 -4.44 -23.76 26.77
C ASP A 134 -4.51 -25.10 27.54
N ALA A 135 -3.40 -25.54 28.14
CA ALA A 135 -3.29 -26.87 28.72
C ALA A 135 -3.94 -27.01 30.12
N GLY A 136 -4.24 -25.90 30.80
CA GLY A 136 -4.67 -25.96 32.20
C GLY A 136 -3.54 -26.42 33.11
N GLN A 137 -3.83 -27.24 34.13
CA GLN A 137 -2.84 -27.75 35.08
C GLN A 137 -1.89 -28.74 34.42
N CYS A 138 -0.60 -28.44 34.37
CA CYS A 138 0.44 -29.22 33.69
C CYS A 138 1.41 -29.84 34.72
N GLU A 139 1.62 -31.16 34.63
CA GLU A 139 2.59 -31.90 35.44
C GLU A 139 3.95 -31.89 34.76
N ASP A 140 4.02 -32.37 33.51
CA ASP A 140 5.24 -32.39 32.69
C ASP A 140 5.03 -31.67 31.35
N LEU A 141 6.09 -31.02 30.86
CA LEU A 141 6.13 -30.33 29.57
C LEU A 141 7.22 -30.93 28.70
N ARG A 142 6.87 -31.26 27.46
CA ARG A 142 7.85 -31.57 26.41
C ARG A 142 7.76 -30.59 25.26
N LEU A 143 8.92 -30.11 24.82
CA LEU A 143 9.08 -29.26 23.65
C LEU A 143 9.96 -29.97 22.63
N ASP A 144 9.42 -30.16 21.43
CA ASP A 144 10.15 -30.71 20.29
C ASP A 144 10.56 -29.52 19.42
N LEU A 145 11.86 -29.21 19.37
CA LEU A 145 12.41 -28.07 18.64
C LEU A 145 13.36 -28.52 17.52
N ASP A 146 12.93 -28.38 16.27
CA ASP A 146 13.73 -28.83 15.13
C ASP A 146 15.01 -27.98 14.93
N GLY A 147 16.19 -28.59 15.08
CA GLY A 147 17.47 -28.02 14.69
C GLY A 147 18.34 -27.50 15.83
N ASN A 148 19.29 -26.61 15.51
CA ASN A 148 20.27 -26.09 16.47
C ASN A 148 19.88 -24.69 16.92
N PHE A 149 20.00 -24.42 18.22
CA PHE A 149 19.64 -23.13 18.81
C PHE A 149 20.45 -22.87 20.09
N THR A 150 20.45 -21.62 20.53
CA THR A 150 20.95 -21.22 21.85
C THR A 150 19.78 -20.70 22.66
N LEU A 151 19.62 -21.19 23.88
CA LEU A 151 18.44 -20.95 24.72
C LEU A 151 18.84 -20.13 25.96
N ASP A 152 18.14 -19.02 26.20
CA ASP A 152 18.31 -18.20 27.41
C ASP A 152 17.36 -18.70 28.51
N ASP A 153 16.06 -18.77 28.22
CA ASP A 153 15.05 -19.24 29.19
C ASP A 153 13.79 -19.81 28.51
N ILE A 154 13.01 -20.56 29.27
CA ILE A 154 11.65 -20.97 28.90
C ILE A 154 10.73 -20.57 30.04
N VAL A 155 9.65 -19.86 29.73
CA VAL A 155 8.70 -19.32 30.71
C VAL A 155 7.30 -19.81 30.41
N VAL A 156 6.61 -20.32 31.43
CA VAL A 156 5.21 -20.77 31.34
C VAL A 156 4.30 -19.89 32.18
N SER A 157 3.06 -19.67 31.74
CA SER A 157 2.07 -18.85 32.47
C SER A 157 0.63 -19.26 32.16
N ALA A 158 -0.26 -19.08 33.14
CA ALA A 158 -1.71 -19.21 32.95
C ALA A 158 -2.31 -17.97 32.25
N SER A 159 -1.67 -16.82 32.43
CA SER A 159 -2.08 -15.52 31.90
C SER A 159 -1.38 -15.21 30.57
N GLN A 160 -2.00 -14.34 29.77
CA GLN A 160 -1.47 -13.99 28.45
C GLN A 160 -0.13 -13.25 28.55
N ILE A 161 0.92 -13.87 28.01
CA ILE A 161 2.23 -13.24 27.82
C ILE A 161 2.13 -12.21 26.68
N THR A 162 2.57 -10.98 26.94
CA THR A 162 2.49 -9.88 25.96
C THR A 162 3.85 -9.23 25.75
N MET A 163 4.18 -8.90 24.50
CA MET A 163 5.36 -8.11 24.21
C MET A 163 5.04 -6.63 24.39
N GLN A 164 5.79 -5.95 25.28
CA GLN A 164 5.71 -4.51 25.43
C GLN A 164 6.91 -3.86 24.76
N THR A 165 6.65 -2.82 23.97
CA THR A 165 7.72 -2.00 23.42
C THR A 165 8.16 -1.00 24.49
N LYS A 166 9.32 -1.24 25.13
CA LYS A 166 9.98 -0.23 25.96
C LYS A 166 10.82 0.65 25.04
N LEU A 167 10.38 1.89 24.86
CA LEU A 167 11.23 2.94 24.33
C LEU A 167 12.33 3.22 25.37
N PHE A 168 13.59 3.34 24.94
CA PHE A 168 14.76 3.60 25.81
C PHE A 168 14.42 4.55 26.96
N SER A 169 14.92 4.23 28.16
CA SER A 169 14.65 4.88 29.46
C SER A 169 14.94 6.38 29.57
N ASN A 170 15.30 7.06 28.48
CA ASN A 170 15.34 8.52 28.37
C ASN A 170 14.31 9.06 27.36
N PHE A 171 13.17 8.39 27.20
CA PHE A 171 12.04 8.88 26.42
C PHE A 171 11.35 10.03 27.16
N SER A 172 11.87 11.25 26.98
CA SER A 172 11.23 12.43 27.55
C SER A 172 9.86 12.64 26.90
N PHE A 173 8.88 13.07 27.69
CA PHE A 173 7.57 13.56 27.25
C PHE A 173 7.66 14.53 26.05
N LEU A 174 8.80 15.22 25.89
CA LEU A 174 9.13 16.08 24.76
C LEU A 174 9.25 15.31 23.42
N ALA A 175 9.74 14.07 23.40
CA ALA A 175 9.86 13.25 22.19
C ALA A 175 8.50 12.71 21.72
N ALA A 176 7.66 12.25 22.65
CA ALA A 176 6.25 11.91 22.39
C ALA A 176 5.49 13.15 21.90
N PHE A 177 5.68 14.30 22.54
CA PHE A 177 5.10 15.58 22.13
C PHE A 177 5.61 16.03 20.76
N VAL A 178 6.88 15.83 20.42
CA VAL A 178 7.45 16.18 19.10
C VAL A 178 6.96 15.26 17.99
N LEU A 179 6.70 13.97 18.27
CA LEU A 179 6.13 13.03 17.31
C LEU A 179 4.63 13.25 17.11
N PHE A 180 3.87 13.42 18.20
CA PHE A 180 2.46 13.79 18.14
C PHE A 180 2.28 15.18 17.55
N ALA A 181 3.13 16.14 17.90
CA ALA A 181 3.20 17.43 17.24
C ALA A 181 3.69 17.29 15.81
N GLY A 182 4.48 16.28 15.43
CA GLY A 182 4.95 16.03 14.07
C GLY A 182 3.85 15.51 13.14
N ILE A 183 3.01 14.58 13.61
CA ILE A 183 1.84 14.10 12.86
C ILE A 183 0.66 15.05 12.95
N ALA A 184 0.40 15.64 14.12
CA ALA A 184 -0.51 16.76 14.21
C ALA A 184 0.00 17.88 13.31
N PHE A 185 1.30 18.17 13.22
CA PHE A 185 1.87 19.14 12.29
C PHE A 185 1.84 18.65 10.85
N ALA A 186 1.92 17.37 10.52
CA ALA A 186 1.79 16.88 9.15
C ALA A 186 0.33 16.92 8.67
N LEU A 187 -0.61 16.53 9.54
CA LEU A 187 -2.06 16.67 9.33
C LEU A 187 -2.47 18.14 9.35
N ILE A 188 -1.93 18.95 10.25
CA ILE A 188 -2.12 20.41 10.30
C ILE A 188 -1.38 21.07 9.14
N CYS A 189 -0.27 20.57 8.61
CA CYS A 189 0.40 21.10 7.42
C CYS A 189 -0.32 20.69 6.15
N PHE A 190 -0.89 19.49 6.10
CA PHE A 190 -1.77 19.04 5.03
C PHE A 190 -3.07 19.84 5.07
N MET A 191 -3.72 19.97 6.23
CA MET A 191 -4.87 20.83 6.45
C MET A 191 -4.52 22.30 6.22
N TYR A 192 -3.40 22.82 6.66
CA TYR A 192 -2.95 24.19 6.40
C TYR A 192 -2.58 24.39 4.93
N PHE A 193 -2.07 23.38 4.23
CA PHE A 193 -1.87 23.40 2.79
C PHE A 193 -3.21 23.41 2.04
N MET A 194 -4.20 22.65 2.52
CA MET A 194 -5.59 22.66 2.05
C MET A 194 -6.27 24.01 2.32
N PHE A 195 -6.07 24.60 3.50
CA PHE A 195 -6.83 25.73 4.03
C PHE A 195 -6.15 27.09 3.82
N TYR A 196 -4.82 27.20 3.91
CA TYR A 196 -4.03 28.45 3.94
C TYR A 196 -3.27 28.75 2.64
N SER A 197 -3.23 27.84 1.67
CA SER A 197 -2.57 28.13 0.38
C SER A 197 -3.29 29.26 -0.37
N ASN A 198 -2.89 30.52 -0.13
CA ASN A 198 -3.22 31.71 -0.93
C ASN A 198 -2.46 31.67 -2.26
N SER A 199 -2.59 30.55 -2.98
CA SER A 199 -2.17 30.44 -4.37
C SER A 199 -3.32 30.86 -5.28
N LYS A 200 -2.96 31.27 -6.50
CA LYS A 200 -3.91 31.67 -7.55
C LYS A 200 -4.98 30.61 -7.86
N HIS A 201 -4.73 29.35 -7.46
CA HIS A 201 -5.58 28.18 -7.70
C HIS A 201 -6.02 27.50 -6.38
N SER A 202 -6.27 28.28 -5.33
CA SER A 202 -6.75 27.75 -4.05
C SER A 202 -8.17 27.19 -4.13
N LEU A 203 -8.49 26.26 -3.23
CA LEU A 203 -9.84 25.70 -3.12
C LEU A 203 -10.77 26.64 -2.34
N GLN A 204 -12.04 26.65 -2.73
CA GLN A 204 -13.15 27.29 -1.99
C GLN A 204 -13.47 26.49 -0.72
N MET A 205 -14.18 27.10 0.24
CA MET A 205 -14.52 26.42 1.50
C MET A 205 -15.34 25.14 1.26
N SER A 206 -16.33 25.18 0.37
CA SER A 206 -17.15 24.01 0.01
C SER A 206 -16.32 22.88 -0.62
N GLU A 207 -15.32 23.21 -1.41
CA GLU A 207 -14.40 22.26 -2.03
C GLU A 207 -13.48 21.60 -0.98
N LYS A 208 -13.03 22.36 0.03
CA LYS A 208 -12.26 21.80 1.16
C LYS A 208 -13.13 20.88 2.01
N LEU A 209 -14.37 21.28 2.30
CA LEU A 209 -15.35 20.44 3.00
C LEU A 209 -15.67 19.17 2.22
N PHE A 210 -15.76 19.24 0.90
CA PHE A 210 -15.93 18.06 0.06
C PHE A 210 -14.77 17.07 0.19
N VAL A 211 -13.52 17.55 0.13
CA VAL A 211 -12.34 16.68 0.32
C VAL A 211 -12.29 16.10 1.74
N LEU A 212 -12.64 16.90 2.76
CA LEU A 212 -12.75 16.42 4.14
C LEU A 212 -13.85 15.35 4.28
N GLY A 213 -15.00 15.54 3.63
CA GLY A 213 -16.07 14.55 3.58
C GLY A 213 -15.61 13.24 2.93
N CYS A 214 -14.83 13.32 1.85
CA CYS A 214 -14.22 12.14 1.23
C CYS A 214 -13.24 11.44 2.19
N LEU A 215 -12.40 12.21 2.91
CA LEU A 215 -11.48 11.65 3.92
C LEU A 215 -12.26 10.85 4.98
N VAL A 216 -13.33 11.44 5.53
CA VAL A 216 -14.19 10.78 6.53
C VAL A 216 -14.86 9.54 5.95
N PHE A 217 -15.36 9.62 4.72
CA PHE A 217 -15.99 8.49 4.05
C PHE A 217 -15.01 7.33 3.81
N TYR A 218 -13.82 7.60 3.30
CA TYR A 218 -12.76 6.60 3.11
C TYR A 218 -12.27 6.00 4.44
N SER A 219 -12.23 6.79 5.52
CA SER A 219 -11.96 6.24 6.85
C SER A 219 -13.00 5.21 7.30
N MET A 220 -14.24 5.24 6.81
CA MET A 220 -15.22 4.20 7.16
C MET A 220 -14.88 2.85 6.50
N TRP A 221 -14.24 2.87 5.33
CA TRP A 221 -13.83 1.65 4.62
C TRP A 221 -12.71 0.87 5.32
N ILE A 222 -11.97 1.49 6.25
CA ILE A 222 -10.90 0.80 6.99
C ILE A 222 -11.43 -0.33 7.88
N PHE A 223 -12.72 -0.38 8.18
CA PHE A 223 -13.29 -1.47 8.99
C PHE A 223 -13.61 -2.71 8.17
N THR A 224 -13.34 -2.70 6.86
CA THR A 224 -13.53 -3.88 6.02
C THR A 224 -12.64 -5.04 6.49
N SER A 225 -13.21 -6.25 6.56
CA SER A 225 -12.47 -7.44 7.00
C SER A 225 -11.22 -7.67 6.13
N PRO A 226 -10.04 -7.97 6.70
CA PRO A 226 -8.83 -8.26 5.94
C PRO A 226 -9.00 -9.38 4.90
N TYR A 227 -9.85 -10.36 5.20
CA TYR A 227 -10.18 -11.45 4.25
C TYR A 227 -10.82 -10.94 2.94
N TYR A 228 -11.38 -9.73 2.93
CA TYR A 228 -11.97 -9.16 1.74
C TYR A 228 -10.94 -8.47 0.83
N CYS A 229 -9.78 -8.13 1.39
CA CYS A 229 -8.81 -7.21 0.83
C CYS A 229 -7.71 -7.98 0.09
N PRO A 230 -7.67 -7.95 -1.26
CA PRO A 230 -6.73 -8.76 -2.01
C PRO A 230 -5.29 -8.29 -1.80
N ASP A 231 -4.40 -9.26 -1.55
CA ASP A 231 -2.96 -9.10 -1.27
C ASP A 231 -2.62 -8.32 0.01
N GLU A 232 -3.61 -7.91 0.80
CA GLU A 232 -3.36 -7.03 1.95
C GLU A 232 -2.43 -7.69 2.97
N THR A 233 -2.65 -8.96 3.31
CA THR A 233 -1.80 -9.71 4.25
C THR A 233 -0.34 -9.67 3.80
N MET A 234 -0.04 -10.14 2.58
CA MET A 234 1.32 -10.13 2.04
C MET A 234 1.96 -8.74 1.97
N ARG A 235 1.16 -7.69 1.77
CA ARG A 235 1.64 -6.31 1.79
C ARG A 235 1.92 -5.86 3.22
N PHE A 236 1.02 -6.15 4.14
CA PHE A 236 1.14 -5.80 5.54
C PHE A 236 2.31 -6.52 6.21
N ASP A 237 2.62 -7.77 5.85
CA ASP A 237 3.79 -8.52 6.35
C ASP A 237 5.10 -7.73 6.19
N VAL A 238 5.24 -6.96 5.11
CA VAL A 238 6.40 -6.08 4.88
C VAL A 238 6.41 -4.89 5.85
N SER A 239 5.26 -4.28 6.05
CA SER A 239 5.08 -3.13 6.95
C SER A 239 5.24 -3.55 8.42
N GLU A 240 4.72 -4.72 8.78
CA GLU A 240 4.89 -5.36 10.07
C GLU A 240 6.35 -5.70 10.32
N PHE A 241 7.01 -6.40 9.39
CA PHE A 241 8.45 -6.68 9.52
C PHE A 241 9.26 -5.41 9.77
N LEU A 242 9.01 -4.35 9.00
CA LEU A 242 9.67 -3.05 9.19
C LEU A 242 9.38 -2.45 10.58
N PHE A 243 8.12 -2.55 11.03
CA PHE A 243 7.71 -2.08 12.35
C PHE A 243 8.42 -2.82 13.49
N GLU A 244 8.61 -4.13 13.34
CA GLU A 244 9.20 -5.01 14.35
C GLU A 244 10.73 -4.94 14.39
N ASN A 245 11.36 -4.89 13.21
CA ASN A 245 12.81 -5.03 13.08
C ASN A 245 13.54 -3.70 12.86
N GLY A 246 12.81 -2.60 12.66
CA GLY A 246 13.39 -1.28 12.39
C GLY A 246 14.15 -1.18 11.06
N ARG A 247 14.02 -2.19 10.17
CA ARG A 247 14.66 -2.24 8.85
C ARG A 247 13.74 -2.90 7.83
N LEU A 248 13.96 -2.60 6.55
CA LEU A 248 13.24 -3.30 5.48
C LEU A 248 13.63 -4.78 5.38
N PRO A 249 12.68 -5.70 5.13
CA PRO A 249 12.97 -7.13 4.96
C PRO A 249 13.78 -7.39 3.69
N VAL A 250 14.67 -8.39 3.77
CA VAL A 250 15.20 -9.11 2.62
C VAL A 250 14.17 -10.15 2.20
N GLY A 251 14.00 -10.38 0.90
CA GLY A 251 12.80 -11.01 0.35
C GLY A 251 12.35 -12.34 0.97
N ARG A 252 13.24 -13.18 1.50
CA ARG A 252 12.86 -14.42 2.20
C ARG A 252 12.20 -14.18 3.55
N GLU A 253 12.55 -13.11 4.24
CA GLU A 253 12.11 -12.83 5.62
C GLU A 253 10.63 -12.46 5.71
N ALA A 254 10.03 -12.05 4.60
CA ALA A 254 8.60 -11.75 4.46
C ALA A 254 7.97 -12.49 3.26
N ALA A 255 8.51 -13.66 2.89
CA ALA A 255 8.02 -14.44 1.76
C ALA A 255 6.75 -15.21 2.12
N HIS A 256 5.75 -15.14 1.26
CA HIS A 256 4.50 -15.85 1.50
C HIS A 256 4.67 -17.37 1.34
N PRO A 257 4.19 -18.22 2.28
CA PRO A 257 4.44 -19.66 2.27
C PRO A 257 3.95 -20.42 1.02
N VAL A 258 2.86 -19.95 0.41
CA VAL A 258 2.26 -20.57 -0.78
C VAL A 258 2.91 -20.07 -2.08
N TRP A 259 3.15 -18.76 -2.16
CA TRP A 259 3.61 -18.11 -3.40
C TRP A 259 5.13 -18.12 -3.53
N GLY A 260 5.86 -18.30 -2.43
CA GLY A 260 7.32 -18.37 -2.40
C GLY A 260 8.04 -17.03 -2.55
N PHE A 261 7.32 -15.93 -2.77
CA PHE A 261 7.89 -14.59 -2.94
C PHE A 261 7.31 -13.59 -1.94
N SER A 262 8.00 -12.46 -1.78
CA SER A 262 7.56 -11.32 -0.97
C SER A 262 7.43 -10.07 -1.84
N TYR A 263 6.52 -9.16 -1.47
CA TYR A 263 6.52 -7.82 -2.05
C TYR A 263 7.77 -6.99 -1.71
N ALA A 264 8.59 -7.43 -0.75
CA ALA A 264 9.90 -6.86 -0.45
C ALA A 264 10.99 -7.11 -1.49
N LEU A 265 10.70 -7.95 -2.49
CA LEU A 265 11.57 -8.17 -3.65
C LEU A 265 11.39 -7.10 -4.73
N LEU A 266 10.36 -6.26 -4.63
CA LEU A 266 10.07 -5.22 -5.61
C LEU A 266 10.43 -3.83 -5.03
N PRO A 267 11.07 -2.92 -5.79
CA PRO A 267 11.33 -1.53 -5.37
C PRO A 267 10.08 -0.66 -5.20
N THR A 268 8.89 -1.25 -5.29
CA THR A 268 7.61 -0.58 -5.10
C THR A 268 7.13 -0.66 -3.64
N MET A 269 7.92 -0.17 -2.69
CA MET A 269 7.67 -0.33 -1.24
C MET A 269 7.30 0.99 -0.53
N LEU A 270 6.97 2.06 -1.27
CA LEU A 270 6.72 3.36 -0.64
C LEU A 270 5.53 3.32 0.32
N CYS A 271 4.46 2.59 -0.01
CA CYS A 271 3.33 2.46 0.91
C CYS A 271 3.79 1.80 2.21
N ASN A 272 4.49 0.68 2.12
CA ASN A 272 5.00 -0.05 3.28
C ASN A 272 5.90 0.80 4.20
N LEU A 273 6.76 1.62 3.60
CA LEU A 273 7.59 2.57 4.35
C LEU A 273 6.76 3.65 5.07
N LEU A 274 5.68 4.11 4.44
CA LEU A 274 4.81 5.12 5.02
C LEU A 274 3.88 4.54 6.09
N ASP A 275 3.47 3.27 5.96
CA ASP A 275 2.61 2.56 6.93
C ASP A 275 3.25 2.52 8.33
N TYR A 276 4.59 2.44 8.38
CA TYR A 276 5.36 2.47 9.61
C TYR A 276 5.03 3.68 10.52
N ILE A 277 4.73 4.85 9.93
CA ILE A 277 4.47 6.08 10.67
C ILE A 277 3.19 5.97 11.54
N PRO A 278 2.00 5.70 10.99
CA PRO A 278 0.81 5.52 11.80
C PRO A 278 0.88 4.28 12.70
N MET A 279 1.58 3.21 12.29
CA MET A 279 1.81 2.04 13.16
C MET A 279 2.58 2.40 14.43
N LYS A 280 3.69 3.16 14.31
CA LYS A 280 4.46 3.65 15.46
C LYS A 280 3.69 4.62 16.36
N LEU A 281 2.71 5.33 15.81
CA LEU A 281 1.82 6.15 16.63
C LEU A 281 0.78 5.32 17.35
N MET A 282 0.18 4.35 16.66
CA MET A 282 -0.80 3.46 17.25
C MET A 282 -0.18 2.65 18.38
N SER A 283 1.09 2.22 18.23
CA SER A 283 1.82 1.49 19.27
C SER A 283 2.04 2.28 20.57
N LEU A 284 1.87 3.61 20.57
CA LEU A 284 1.86 4.40 21.81
C LEU A 284 0.61 4.13 22.66
N PHE A 285 -0.46 3.62 22.04
CA PHE A 285 -1.76 3.35 22.68
C PHE A 285 -2.09 1.86 22.74
N SER A 286 -1.70 1.09 21.71
CA SER A 286 -1.99 -0.34 21.63
C SER A 286 -0.99 -1.05 20.72
N THR A 287 -0.48 -2.20 21.17
CA THR A 287 0.32 -3.13 20.37
C THR A 287 -0.52 -4.25 19.74
N ASN A 288 -1.85 -4.14 19.78
CA ASN A 288 -2.75 -5.11 19.15
C ASN A 288 -2.56 -5.09 17.61
N GLY A 289 -2.31 -6.26 17.01
CA GLY A 289 -2.05 -6.39 15.57
C GLY A 289 -3.16 -5.84 14.68
N PHE A 290 -4.43 -6.01 15.07
CA PHE A 290 -5.56 -5.43 14.34
C PHE A 290 -5.55 -3.90 14.39
N ALA A 291 -5.24 -3.30 15.55
CA ALA A 291 -5.12 -1.85 15.66
C ALA A 291 -3.95 -1.30 14.81
N LEU A 292 -2.81 -2.00 14.79
CA LEU A 292 -1.67 -1.67 13.94
C LEU A 292 -2.05 -1.75 12.45
N LEU A 293 -2.76 -2.79 12.03
CA LEU A 293 -3.28 -2.91 10.67
C LEU A 293 -4.21 -1.75 10.31
N LEU A 294 -5.21 -1.44 11.15
CA LEU A 294 -6.12 -0.30 10.91
C LEU A 294 -5.35 1.02 10.78
N SER A 295 -4.30 1.20 11.57
CA SER A 295 -3.45 2.39 11.49
C SER A 295 -2.65 2.44 10.19
N ALA A 296 -2.10 1.31 9.71
CA ALA A 296 -1.40 1.23 8.42
C ALA A 296 -2.32 1.63 7.26
N ARG A 297 -3.58 1.18 7.27
CA ARG A 297 -4.60 1.53 6.26
C ARG A 297 -4.83 3.04 6.10
N MET A 298 -4.48 3.86 7.10
CA MET A 298 -4.63 5.32 7.02
C MET A 298 -3.77 5.97 5.94
N ILE A 299 -2.66 5.37 5.54
CA ILE A 299 -1.86 5.87 4.41
C ILE A 299 -2.67 5.82 3.11
N SER A 300 -3.38 4.72 2.87
CA SER A 300 -4.29 4.58 1.72
C SER A 300 -5.42 5.61 1.77
N VAL A 301 -6.04 5.82 2.94
CA VAL A 301 -7.11 6.81 3.15
C VAL A 301 -6.65 8.24 2.84
N VAL A 302 -5.50 8.66 3.40
CA VAL A 302 -4.96 10.01 3.17
C VAL A 302 -4.55 10.18 1.70
N SER A 303 -4.00 9.13 1.09
CA SER A 303 -3.63 9.13 -0.34
C SER A 303 -4.86 9.27 -1.24
N ALA A 304 -5.96 8.60 -0.91
CA ALA A 304 -7.23 8.73 -1.62
C ALA A 304 -7.80 10.15 -1.52
N ALA A 305 -7.84 10.74 -0.32
CA ALA A 305 -8.30 12.12 -0.14
C ALA A 305 -7.41 13.14 -0.86
N ALA A 306 -6.08 12.96 -0.82
CA ALA A 306 -5.13 13.79 -1.54
C ALA A 306 -5.26 13.63 -3.06
N THR A 307 -5.59 12.44 -3.56
CA THR A 307 -5.92 12.19 -4.97
C THR A 307 -7.13 13.01 -5.40
N VAL A 308 -8.21 13.00 -4.60
CA VAL A 308 -9.41 13.82 -4.84
C VAL A 308 -9.05 15.31 -4.88
N TYR A 309 -8.19 15.78 -3.97
CA TYR A 309 -7.72 17.16 -3.95
C TYR A 309 -7.01 17.57 -5.25
N PHE A 310 -6.04 16.78 -5.71
CA PHE A 310 -5.31 17.09 -6.94
C PHE A 310 -6.17 16.93 -8.19
N MET A 311 -7.09 15.96 -8.20
CA MET A 311 -8.12 15.83 -9.25
C MET A 311 -8.99 17.08 -9.32
N LEU A 312 -9.42 17.62 -8.17
CA LEU A 312 -10.22 18.83 -8.10
C LEU A 312 -9.46 20.05 -8.65
N LYS A 313 -8.18 20.19 -8.29
CA LYS A 313 -7.33 21.24 -8.85
C LYS A 313 -7.13 21.10 -10.36
N ALA A 314 -6.83 19.91 -10.86
CA ALA A 314 -6.65 19.65 -12.29
C ALA A 314 -7.93 19.94 -13.07
N SER A 315 -9.06 19.42 -12.58
CA SER A 315 -10.37 19.56 -13.20
C SER A 315 -10.80 21.03 -13.30
N LYS A 316 -10.60 21.85 -12.25
CA LYS A 316 -10.93 23.28 -12.26
C LYS A 316 -10.15 24.10 -13.29
N LEU A 317 -8.95 23.67 -13.66
CA LEU A 317 -8.17 24.34 -14.70
C LEU A 317 -8.74 24.06 -16.10
N ILE A 318 -9.42 22.94 -16.28
CA ILE A 318 -9.94 22.50 -17.58
C ILE A 318 -11.43 22.87 -17.74
N PHE A 319 -12.25 22.62 -16.73
CA PHE A 319 -13.70 22.73 -16.78
C PHE A 319 -14.24 23.93 -16.00
N LYS A 320 -15.34 24.50 -16.49
CA LYS A 320 -16.07 25.56 -15.79
C LYS A 320 -17.08 24.96 -14.80
N LYS A 321 -17.54 25.78 -13.83
CA LYS A 321 -18.72 25.43 -13.01
C LYS A 321 -19.93 25.15 -13.91
N PRO A 322 -20.73 24.11 -13.61
CA PRO A 322 -20.57 23.10 -12.55
C PRO A 322 -19.70 21.88 -12.93
N PHE A 323 -19.35 21.73 -14.21
CA PHE A 323 -18.77 20.51 -14.80
C PHE A 323 -17.44 20.03 -14.23
N TYR A 324 -16.66 20.87 -13.54
CA TYR A 324 -15.41 20.40 -12.93
C TYR A 324 -15.65 19.33 -11.84
N MET A 325 -16.85 19.27 -11.26
CA MET A 325 -17.18 18.23 -10.26
C MET A 325 -17.32 16.85 -10.89
N ILE A 326 -17.61 16.73 -12.19
CA ILE A 326 -17.84 15.43 -12.83
C ILE A 326 -16.58 14.53 -12.75
N PRO A 327 -15.39 14.92 -13.29
CA PRO A 327 -14.20 14.10 -13.15
C PRO A 327 -13.87 13.76 -11.69
N VAL A 328 -14.11 14.72 -10.79
CA VAL A 328 -13.78 14.57 -9.37
C VAL A 328 -14.65 13.51 -8.73
N CYS A 329 -15.98 13.56 -8.95
CA CYS A 329 -16.90 12.57 -8.39
C CYS A 329 -16.79 11.20 -9.07
N VAL A 330 -16.41 11.12 -10.35
CA VAL A 330 -16.13 9.84 -11.00
C VAL A 330 -14.97 9.12 -10.33
N VAL A 331 -13.91 9.85 -9.92
CA VAL A 331 -12.82 9.25 -9.15
C VAL A 331 -13.24 9.00 -7.71
N ALA A 332 -13.83 10.00 -7.05
CA ALA A 332 -14.08 9.96 -5.62
C ALA A 332 -15.22 9.02 -5.17
N ALA A 333 -16.11 8.64 -6.09
CA ALA A 333 -17.31 7.87 -5.76
C ALA A 333 -17.49 6.63 -6.67
N ILE A 334 -16.41 6.13 -7.27
CA ILE A 334 -16.44 4.79 -7.88
C ILE A 334 -16.15 3.77 -6.76
N PRO A 335 -17.04 2.78 -6.52
CA PRO A 335 -16.94 1.93 -5.32
C PRO A 335 -15.58 1.26 -5.12
N GLN A 336 -14.96 0.79 -6.21
CA GLN A 336 -13.64 0.17 -6.14
C GLN A 336 -12.52 1.15 -5.73
N PHE A 337 -12.63 2.46 -5.99
CA PHE A 337 -11.69 3.47 -5.47
C PHE A 337 -11.81 3.62 -3.95
N ALA A 338 -13.04 3.71 -3.45
CA ALA A 338 -13.30 3.82 -2.02
C ALA A 338 -12.89 2.54 -1.28
N PHE A 339 -13.16 1.37 -1.86
CA PHE A 339 -12.69 0.08 -1.32
C PHE A 339 -11.16 -0.01 -1.24
N LEU A 340 -10.44 0.37 -2.31
CA LEU A 340 -8.98 0.41 -2.29
C LEU A 340 -8.43 1.40 -1.25
N SER A 341 -9.18 2.43 -0.86
CA SER A 341 -8.75 3.33 0.22
C SER A 341 -8.80 2.69 1.61
N GLY A 342 -9.56 1.60 1.77
CA GLY A 342 -9.82 0.95 3.04
C GLY A 342 -8.84 -0.14 3.45
N TYR A 343 -7.77 -0.38 2.70
CA TYR A 343 -6.82 -1.46 3.00
C TYR A 343 -5.37 -1.16 2.58
N VAL A 344 -4.39 -1.90 3.08
CA VAL A 344 -2.97 -1.70 2.75
C VAL A 344 -2.69 -2.16 1.31
N ASN A 345 -2.36 -1.21 0.44
CA ASN A 345 -2.03 -1.46 -0.96
C ASN A 345 -1.20 -0.33 -1.57
N ASN A 346 -0.67 -0.61 -2.75
CA ASN A 346 0.13 0.36 -3.50
C ASN A 346 -0.69 1.24 -4.47
N ASP A 347 -1.92 0.85 -4.78
CA ASP A 347 -2.76 1.50 -5.79
C ASP A 347 -3.08 2.95 -5.41
N MET A 348 -3.45 3.19 -4.15
CA MET A 348 -3.87 4.52 -3.67
C MET A 348 -2.73 5.53 -3.69
N LEU A 349 -1.54 5.12 -3.28
CA LEU A 349 -0.38 5.99 -3.30
C LEU A 349 0.07 6.25 -4.74
N ALA A 350 0.01 5.26 -5.63
CA ALA A 350 0.25 5.45 -7.05
C ALA A 350 -0.75 6.45 -7.68
N LEU A 351 -2.04 6.36 -7.34
CA LEU A 351 -3.05 7.32 -7.79
C LEU A 351 -2.80 8.74 -7.29
N LEU A 352 -2.27 8.89 -6.07
CA LEU A 352 -1.81 10.19 -5.59
C LEU A 352 -0.71 10.75 -6.50
N GLY A 353 0.33 9.96 -6.79
CA GLY A 353 1.40 10.35 -7.72
C GLY A 353 0.85 10.75 -9.10
N ILE A 354 -0.06 9.96 -9.65
CA ILE A 354 -0.72 10.21 -10.93
C ILE A 354 -1.52 11.52 -10.91
N SER A 355 -2.29 11.76 -9.86
CA SER A 355 -3.10 12.99 -9.76
C SER A 355 -2.24 14.25 -9.64
N ILE A 356 -1.08 14.16 -8.97
CA ILE A 356 -0.08 15.24 -8.91
C ILE A 356 0.51 15.50 -10.31
N ILE A 357 0.86 14.44 -11.05
CA ILE A 357 1.34 14.55 -12.43
C ILE A 357 0.29 15.21 -13.33
N LEU A 358 -0.95 14.71 -13.27
CA LEU A 358 -2.07 15.25 -14.05
C LEU A 358 -2.31 16.73 -13.72
N TYR A 359 -2.32 17.09 -12.43
CA TYR A 359 -2.40 18.50 -12.01
C TYR A 359 -1.23 19.32 -12.56
N THR A 360 -0.01 18.82 -12.48
CA THR A 360 1.18 19.51 -12.99
C THR A 360 1.09 19.74 -14.51
N TRP A 361 0.68 18.72 -15.28
CA TRP A 361 0.46 18.86 -16.71
C TRP A 361 -0.62 19.91 -17.00
N THR A 362 -1.77 19.86 -16.31
CA THR A 362 -2.84 20.86 -16.49
C THR A 362 -2.43 22.27 -16.09
N LEU A 363 -1.61 22.42 -15.04
CA LEU A 363 -1.08 23.70 -14.62
C LEU A 363 -0.17 24.28 -15.70
N VAL A 364 0.74 23.48 -16.26
CA VAL A 364 1.62 23.90 -17.36
C VAL A 364 0.86 24.18 -18.66
N LEU A 365 -0.34 23.65 -18.86
CA LEU A 365 -1.18 24.12 -19.98
C LEU A 365 -1.57 25.60 -19.85
N LYS A 366 -1.72 26.09 -18.62
CA LYS A 366 -2.19 27.45 -18.31
C LYS A 366 -1.07 28.41 -17.97
N GLU A 367 -0.02 27.90 -17.34
CA GLU A 367 1.10 28.65 -16.78
C GLU A 367 2.42 28.11 -17.31
N ASP A 368 3.48 28.88 -17.17
CA ASP A 368 4.79 28.46 -17.64
C ASP A 368 5.48 27.46 -16.68
N TRP A 369 6.52 26.79 -17.16
CA TRP A 369 7.35 25.95 -16.30
C TRP A 369 8.03 26.80 -15.23
N SER A 370 7.98 26.30 -14.00
CA SER A 370 8.63 26.90 -12.83
C SER A 370 9.28 25.79 -12.01
N PHE A 371 10.21 26.15 -11.11
CA PHE A 371 10.78 25.19 -10.17
C PHE A 371 9.73 24.48 -9.32
N MET A 372 8.61 25.14 -9.01
CA MET A 372 7.51 24.52 -8.26
C MET A 372 6.81 23.45 -9.11
N SER A 373 6.52 23.75 -10.39
CA SER A 373 5.92 22.78 -11.32
C SER A 373 6.87 21.60 -11.57
N CYS A 374 8.17 21.88 -11.70
CA CYS A 374 9.19 20.84 -11.81
C CYS A 374 9.23 19.96 -10.55
N PHE A 375 9.20 20.57 -9.36
CA PHE A 375 9.20 19.85 -8.09
C PHE A 375 7.95 18.97 -7.93
N MET A 376 6.76 19.48 -8.24
CA MET A 376 5.53 18.68 -8.25
C MET A 376 5.62 17.50 -9.22
N LEU A 377 6.23 17.70 -10.40
CA LEU A 377 6.49 16.61 -11.34
C LEU A 377 7.43 15.56 -10.74
N CYS A 378 8.52 15.97 -10.08
CA CYS A 378 9.47 15.05 -9.42
C CYS A 378 8.78 14.22 -8.34
N VAL A 379 7.99 14.87 -7.47
CA VAL A 379 7.24 14.19 -6.41
C VAL A 379 6.27 13.17 -7.01
N GLY A 380 5.47 13.58 -8.01
CA GLY A 380 4.52 12.68 -8.66
C GLY A 380 5.19 11.48 -9.33
N MET A 381 6.29 11.71 -10.07
CA MET A 381 7.06 10.63 -10.71
C MET A 381 7.71 9.69 -9.70
N SER A 382 8.25 10.22 -8.61
CA SER A 382 8.90 9.41 -7.56
C SER A 382 7.88 8.55 -6.83
N ILE A 383 6.70 9.11 -6.50
CA ILE A 383 5.61 8.34 -5.91
C ILE A 383 5.18 7.21 -6.85
N CYS A 384 4.98 7.49 -8.15
CA CYS A 384 4.63 6.46 -9.13
C CYS A 384 5.68 5.36 -9.21
N ALA A 385 6.95 5.75 -9.32
CA ALA A 385 8.10 4.83 -9.40
C ALA A 385 8.22 3.91 -8.18
N LEU A 386 7.99 4.44 -6.98
CA LEU A 386 8.15 3.69 -5.74
C LEU A 386 6.87 3.01 -5.24
N SER A 387 5.73 3.23 -5.90
CA SER A 387 4.45 2.64 -5.47
C SER A 387 4.00 1.55 -6.41
N TYR A 388 3.98 1.76 -7.74
CA TYR A 388 3.34 0.75 -8.59
C TYR A 388 3.77 0.79 -10.06
N TYR A 389 4.17 -0.36 -10.59
CA TYR A 389 4.61 -0.50 -11.99
C TYR A 389 3.55 -0.09 -13.00
N ASN A 390 2.28 -0.37 -12.70
CA ASN A 390 1.17 0.01 -13.59
C ASN A 390 1.05 1.54 -13.75
N SER A 391 1.69 2.33 -12.89
CA SER A 391 1.76 3.79 -13.01
C SER A 391 2.95 4.31 -13.85
N TYR A 392 3.89 3.47 -14.28
CA TYR A 392 5.12 3.91 -14.95
C TYR A 392 4.87 4.58 -16.30
N THR A 393 3.74 4.28 -16.95
CA THR A 393 3.33 5.01 -18.16
C THR A 393 3.20 6.52 -17.89
N TRP A 394 2.77 6.93 -16.69
CA TRP A 394 2.71 8.35 -16.31
C TRP A 394 4.08 8.99 -16.15
N VAL A 395 5.07 8.22 -15.68
CA VAL A 395 6.47 8.67 -15.59
C VAL A 395 7.04 8.88 -16.99
N LEU A 396 6.87 7.91 -17.89
CA LEU A 396 7.33 7.99 -19.28
C LEU A 396 6.64 9.14 -20.03
N MET A 397 5.32 9.27 -19.91
CA MET A 397 4.57 10.34 -20.55
C MET A 397 4.90 11.71 -19.96
N SER A 398 5.36 11.79 -18.69
CA SER A 398 5.82 13.04 -18.09
C SER A 398 7.09 13.56 -18.74
N MET A 399 8.02 12.67 -19.11
CA MET A 399 9.24 13.05 -19.83
C MET A 399 8.90 13.63 -21.21
N LEU A 400 8.02 12.96 -21.96
CA LEU A 400 7.54 13.44 -23.26
C LEU A 400 6.78 14.77 -23.13
N PHE A 401 5.85 14.86 -22.18
CA PHE A 401 5.06 16.06 -21.96
C PHE A 401 5.95 17.25 -21.58
N TYR A 402 6.92 17.06 -20.68
CA TYR A 402 7.87 18.10 -20.29
C TYR A 402 8.69 18.60 -21.50
N LEU A 403 9.28 17.68 -22.28
CA LEU A 403 10.06 18.03 -23.46
C LEU A 403 9.26 18.86 -24.46
N VAL A 404 8.10 18.37 -24.87
CA VAL A 404 7.26 19.03 -25.88
C VAL A 404 6.68 20.34 -25.34
N SER A 405 6.21 20.35 -24.10
CA SER A 405 5.59 21.54 -23.52
C SER A 405 6.59 22.67 -23.29
N TYR A 406 7.83 22.36 -22.91
CA TYR A 406 8.89 23.35 -22.74
C TYR A 406 9.19 24.05 -24.07
N PHE A 407 9.58 23.29 -25.09
CA PHE A 407 9.96 23.87 -26.39
C PHE A 407 8.78 24.43 -27.19
N SER A 408 7.54 24.02 -26.88
CA SER A 408 6.33 24.65 -27.42
C SER A 408 6.16 26.10 -26.94
N LYS A 409 6.64 26.43 -25.72
CA LYS A 409 6.55 27.78 -25.14
C LYS A 409 7.84 28.58 -25.31
N HIS A 410 8.98 27.91 -25.18
CA HIS A 410 10.32 28.51 -25.21
C HIS A 410 11.12 28.01 -26.41
N LYS A 411 10.92 28.65 -27.56
CA LYS A 411 11.66 28.29 -28.77
C LYS A 411 13.15 28.61 -28.60
N LYS A 412 14.01 27.61 -28.82
CA LYS A 412 15.49 27.72 -28.80
C LYS A 412 16.11 28.08 -27.42
N ASP A 413 15.37 27.99 -26.31
CA ASP A 413 15.94 28.19 -24.97
C ASP A 413 16.54 26.88 -24.41
N PHE A 414 17.76 26.56 -24.84
CA PHE A 414 18.45 25.37 -24.34
C PHE A 414 18.99 25.55 -22.92
N ARG A 415 19.34 26.77 -22.51
CA ARG A 415 19.93 27.02 -21.19
C ARG A 415 18.89 26.85 -20.08
N GLY A 416 17.69 27.39 -20.27
CA GLY A 416 16.59 27.19 -19.34
C GLY A 416 16.13 25.73 -19.30
N PHE A 417 16.06 25.07 -20.47
CA PHE A 417 15.73 23.65 -20.56
C PHE A 417 16.71 22.81 -19.74
N THR A 418 18.02 22.95 -19.97
CA THR A 418 19.04 22.20 -19.22
C THR A 418 18.95 22.46 -17.72
N LYS A 419 18.68 23.69 -17.30
CA LYS A 419 18.53 24.04 -15.88
C LYS A 419 17.36 23.30 -15.21
N TYR A 420 16.18 23.30 -15.83
CA TYR A 420 15.01 22.60 -15.28
C TYR A 420 15.13 21.09 -15.40
N THR A 421 15.70 20.60 -16.50
CA THR A 421 15.95 19.16 -16.71
C THR A 421 16.92 18.63 -15.66
N ALA A 422 18.04 19.33 -15.42
CA ALA A 422 18.99 18.95 -14.37
C ALA A 422 18.32 18.92 -12.99
N PHE A 423 17.48 19.92 -12.67
CA PHE A 423 16.71 19.92 -11.44
C PHE A 423 15.77 18.71 -11.33
N ILE A 424 15.01 18.40 -12.40
CA ILE A 424 14.07 17.28 -12.41
C ILE A 424 14.81 15.95 -12.22
N VAL A 425 15.89 15.74 -12.95
CA VAL A 425 16.69 14.51 -12.90
C VAL A 425 17.31 14.33 -11.51
N ILE A 426 18.00 15.34 -10.99
CA ILE A 426 18.71 15.24 -9.70
C ILE A 426 17.71 14.98 -8.57
N VAL A 427 16.60 15.73 -8.51
CA VAL A 427 15.61 15.58 -7.43
C VAL A 427 14.89 14.23 -7.53
N THR A 428 14.47 13.81 -8.73
CA THR A 428 13.78 12.52 -8.90
C THR A 428 14.71 11.36 -8.54
N LEU A 429 15.97 11.38 -9.01
CA LEU A 429 16.95 10.35 -8.66
C LEU A 429 17.21 10.32 -7.16
N ALA A 430 17.35 11.47 -6.50
CA ALA A 430 17.54 11.51 -5.04
C ALA A 430 16.34 10.94 -4.26
N MET A 431 15.11 11.11 -4.75
CA MET A 431 13.92 10.59 -4.08
C MET A 431 13.77 9.07 -4.25
N ILE A 432 14.17 8.50 -5.39
CA ILE A 432 13.99 7.07 -5.67
C ILE A 432 15.24 6.23 -5.35
N SER A 433 16.42 6.86 -5.26
CA SER A 433 17.71 6.17 -5.25
C SER A 433 17.84 5.14 -4.15
N TYR A 434 17.42 5.43 -2.91
CA TYR A 434 17.61 4.51 -1.79
C TYR A 434 17.00 3.12 -2.08
N ILE A 435 15.74 3.06 -2.50
CA ILE A 435 15.05 1.79 -2.73
C ILE A 435 15.62 1.06 -3.95
N PHE A 436 15.84 1.77 -5.07
CA PHE A 436 16.36 1.15 -6.29
C PHE A 436 17.82 0.70 -6.15
N LEU A 437 18.68 1.47 -5.48
CA LEU A 437 20.06 1.07 -5.17
C LEU A 437 20.09 -0.10 -4.19
N ARG A 438 19.23 -0.11 -3.17
CA ARG A 438 19.08 -1.25 -2.26
C ARG A 438 18.77 -2.53 -3.04
N HIS A 439 17.84 -2.47 -4.00
CA HIS A 439 17.50 -3.63 -4.83
C HIS A 439 18.66 -4.08 -5.73
N LEU A 440 19.39 -3.12 -6.32
CA LEU A 440 20.59 -3.43 -7.10
C LEU A 440 21.68 -4.10 -6.25
N VAL A 441 21.90 -3.65 -5.01
CA VAL A 441 22.90 -4.20 -4.10
C VAL A 441 22.49 -5.59 -3.58
N LEU A 442 21.24 -5.74 -3.14
CA LEU A 442 20.77 -6.99 -2.53
C LEU A 442 20.53 -8.10 -3.56
N TYR A 443 19.93 -7.76 -4.70
CA TYR A 443 19.40 -8.74 -5.64
C TYR A 443 20.06 -8.71 -7.01
N LYS A 444 20.92 -7.72 -7.29
CA LYS A 444 21.46 -7.46 -8.65
C LYS A 444 20.35 -7.28 -9.69
N ASP A 445 19.16 -6.91 -9.23
CA ASP A 445 17.97 -6.71 -10.05
C ASP A 445 17.33 -5.37 -9.66
N LEU A 446 17.40 -4.41 -10.58
CA LEU A 446 16.92 -3.05 -10.35
C LEU A 446 15.40 -2.99 -10.18
N LEU A 447 14.65 -3.85 -10.88
CA LEU A 447 13.18 -3.86 -10.88
C LEU A 447 12.60 -5.02 -10.04
N GLY A 448 13.44 -5.95 -9.60
CA GLY A 448 13.02 -7.05 -8.74
C GLY A 448 12.19 -8.13 -9.43
N PHE A 449 11.96 -8.04 -10.75
CA PHE A 449 11.13 -9.01 -11.47
C PHE A 449 11.80 -10.37 -11.61
N ASN A 450 13.10 -10.41 -11.90
CA ASN A 450 13.84 -11.65 -12.08
C ASN A 450 13.98 -12.38 -10.74
N ILE A 451 14.36 -11.65 -9.68
CA ILE A 451 14.52 -12.27 -8.36
C ILE A 451 13.17 -12.72 -7.78
N SER A 452 12.09 -11.95 -8.00
CA SER A 452 10.73 -12.36 -7.60
C SER A 452 10.28 -13.62 -8.32
N HIS A 453 10.56 -13.72 -9.63
CA HIS A 453 10.28 -14.93 -10.41
C HIS A 453 11.10 -16.12 -9.92
N GLU A 454 12.41 -15.95 -9.69
CA GLU A 454 13.29 -17.00 -9.16
C GLU A 454 12.81 -17.51 -7.79
N TYR A 455 12.41 -16.60 -6.90
CA TYR A 455 11.88 -16.95 -5.59
C TYR A 455 10.55 -17.70 -5.71
N GLY A 456 9.64 -17.22 -6.55
CA GLY A 456 8.37 -17.89 -6.82
C GLY A 456 8.58 -19.30 -7.41
N GLU A 457 9.59 -19.50 -8.26
CA GLU A 457 9.90 -20.80 -8.85
C GLU A 457 10.53 -21.77 -7.85
N THR A 458 11.43 -21.25 -7.00
CA THR A 458 12.19 -22.05 -6.05
C THR A 458 11.34 -22.44 -4.84
N TYR A 459 10.61 -21.48 -4.27
CA TYR A 459 9.92 -21.64 -2.99
C TYR A 459 8.38 -21.73 -3.11
N GLY A 460 7.81 -21.46 -4.29
CA GLY A 460 6.36 -21.56 -4.51
C GLY A 460 5.87 -23.02 -4.51
N GLN A 461 4.64 -23.23 -4.08
CA GLN A 461 4.05 -24.57 -3.99
C GLN A 461 3.38 -24.97 -5.31
N GLY A 462 3.64 -26.18 -5.81
CA GLY A 462 2.90 -26.81 -6.91
C GLY A 462 2.56 -25.87 -8.08
N ASN A 463 1.26 -25.74 -8.39
CA ASN A 463 0.75 -24.93 -9.50
C ASN A 463 0.89 -23.40 -9.30
N TYR A 464 1.34 -22.93 -8.13
CA TYR A 464 1.62 -21.50 -7.88
C TYR A 464 2.99 -21.05 -8.38
N LYS A 465 3.89 -22.00 -8.70
CA LYS A 465 5.18 -21.72 -9.35
C LYS A 465 4.95 -21.04 -10.71
N PRO A 466 5.67 -19.94 -11.03
CA PRO A 466 5.51 -19.24 -12.30
C PRO A 466 5.52 -20.15 -13.53
N SER A 467 6.42 -21.16 -13.58
CA SER A 467 6.52 -22.09 -14.71
C SER A 467 5.32 -23.04 -14.86
N LEU A 468 4.60 -23.32 -13.77
CA LEU A 468 3.49 -24.27 -13.72
C LEU A 468 2.12 -23.58 -13.71
N ARG A 469 2.08 -22.25 -13.62
CA ARG A 469 0.82 -21.49 -13.64
C ARG A 469 0.07 -21.72 -14.94
N ALA A 470 -1.22 -21.98 -14.79
CA ALA A 470 -2.12 -22.29 -15.89
C ALA A 470 -2.61 -21.02 -16.61
N THR A 471 -1.68 -20.22 -17.15
CA THR A 471 -1.96 -18.96 -17.85
C THR A 471 -2.67 -19.23 -19.19
N PRO A 472 -3.41 -18.24 -19.75
CA PRO A 472 -4.03 -18.37 -21.07
C PRO A 472 -3.00 -18.71 -22.15
N GLN A 473 -1.82 -18.09 -22.10
CA GLN A 473 -0.73 -18.40 -23.01
C GLN A 473 -0.26 -19.87 -22.86
N ASN A 474 -0.02 -20.34 -21.64
CA ASN A 474 0.43 -21.72 -21.39
C ASN A 474 -0.61 -22.76 -21.81
N LYS A 475 -1.90 -22.40 -21.80
CA LYS A 475 -2.99 -23.22 -22.32
C LYS A 475 -3.18 -23.14 -23.84
N GLY A 476 -2.39 -22.32 -24.55
CA GLY A 476 -2.51 -22.11 -25.99
C GLY A 476 -3.73 -21.30 -26.40
N TYR A 477 -4.39 -20.60 -25.47
CA TYR A 477 -5.53 -19.75 -25.79
C TYR A 477 -5.06 -18.46 -26.45
N SER A 478 -5.83 -17.96 -27.42
CA SER A 478 -5.56 -16.66 -28.02
C SER A 478 -5.97 -15.51 -27.09
N ILE A 479 -5.38 -14.32 -27.29
CA ILE A 479 -5.79 -13.10 -26.57
C ILE A 479 -7.30 -12.84 -26.77
N TRP A 480 -7.84 -13.05 -27.98
CA TRP A 480 -9.26 -12.88 -28.26
C TRP A 480 -10.13 -13.81 -27.42
N TYR A 481 -9.73 -15.09 -27.33
CA TYR A 481 -10.42 -16.06 -26.49
C TYR A 481 -10.40 -15.64 -25.01
N MET A 482 -9.27 -15.17 -24.51
CA MET A 482 -9.17 -14.64 -23.14
C MET A 482 -10.11 -13.44 -22.92
N LEU A 483 -10.13 -12.48 -23.85
CA LEU A 483 -10.90 -11.25 -23.71
C LEU A 483 -12.42 -11.48 -23.69
N PHE A 484 -12.92 -12.39 -24.52
CA PHE A 484 -14.36 -12.57 -24.75
C PHE A 484 -14.90 -13.87 -24.14
N ASP A 485 -14.32 -15.03 -24.48
CA ASP A 485 -14.80 -16.34 -24.04
C ASP A 485 -14.46 -16.62 -22.57
N MET A 486 -13.25 -16.25 -22.12
CA MET A 486 -12.90 -16.27 -20.69
C MET A 486 -13.46 -15.06 -19.92
N HIS A 487 -14.26 -14.22 -20.59
CA HIS A 487 -14.96 -13.08 -20.01
C HIS A 487 -14.08 -12.03 -19.33
N TRP A 488 -12.80 -11.94 -19.66
CA TRP A 488 -11.87 -10.99 -19.05
C TRP A 488 -12.40 -9.55 -19.13
N LEU A 489 -12.91 -9.10 -20.30
CA LEU A 489 -13.44 -7.74 -20.46
C LEU A 489 -14.60 -7.45 -19.51
N LYS A 490 -15.53 -8.40 -19.38
CA LYS A 490 -16.72 -8.26 -18.53
C LYS A 490 -16.32 -8.23 -17.06
N ILE A 491 -15.48 -9.19 -16.63
CA ILE A 491 -15.06 -9.34 -15.24
C ILE A 491 -14.19 -8.14 -14.81
N SER A 492 -13.22 -7.74 -15.65
CA SER A 492 -12.39 -6.57 -15.41
C SER A 492 -13.21 -5.28 -15.35
N PHE A 493 -14.23 -5.11 -16.19
CA PHE A 493 -15.13 -3.95 -16.11
C PHE A 493 -15.95 -3.94 -14.81
N GLN A 494 -16.54 -5.08 -14.44
CA GLN A 494 -17.32 -5.18 -13.20
C GLN A 494 -16.44 -4.89 -11.98
N SER A 495 -15.24 -5.48 -11.93
CA SER A 495 -14.26 -5.23 -10.86
C SER A 495 -13.72 -3.80 -10.87
N PHE A 496 -13.60 -3.15 -12.05
CA PHE A 496 -13.18 -1.75 -12.13
C PHE A 496 -14.18 -0.82 -11.45
N VAL A 497 -15.47 -1.15 -11.54
CA VAL A 497 -16.56 -0.47 -10.83
C VAL A 497 -16.58 -0.86 -9.34
N GLY A 498 -16.55 -2.16 -9.05
CA GLY A 498 -16.62 -2.71 -7.68
C GLY A 498 -16.97 -4.18 -7.69
N VAL A 499 -15.98 -5.03 -7.39
CA VAL A 499 -16.19 -6.42 -6.93
C VAL A 499 -15.22 -6.65 -5.78
N PHE A 500 -15.76 -6.93 -4.60
CA PHE A 500 -15.01 -7.01 -3.35
C PHE A 500 -14.74 -8.46 -2.96
N GLY A 501 -14.05 -8.69 -1.84
CA GLY A 501 -13.89 -10.05 -1.32
C GLY A 501 -12.95 -10.92 -2.15
N GLY A 502 -11.91 -10.35 -2.76
CA GLY A 502 -11.06 -11.08 -3.70
C GLY A 502 -11.82 -11.61 -4.93
N MET A 503 -12.75 -10.82 -5.48
CA MET A 503 -13.62 -11.15 -6.63
C MET A 503 -14.85 -12.02 -6.31
N SER A 504 -15.30 -12.06 -5.06
CA SER A 504 -16.47 -12.86 -4.64
C SER A 504 -17.75 -12.07 -4.42
N VAL A 505 -17.66 -10.80 -4.01
CA VAL A 505 -18.81 -9.97 -3.64
C VAL A 505 -19.13 -8.97 -4.75
N PHE A 506 -20.17 -9.30 -5.52
CA PHE A 506 -20.64 -8.47 -6.63
C PHE A 506 -21.68 -7.45 -6.17
N LEU A 507 -21.61 -6.25 -6.74
CA LEU A 507 -22.65 -5.25 -6.63
C LEU A 507 -23.89 -5.66 -7.45
N ARG A 508 -25.02 -5.00 -7.18
CA ARG A 508 -26.26 -5.19 -7.94
C ARG A 508 -26.02 -4.92 -9.42
N GLY A 509 -26.58 -5.76 -10.30
CA GLY A 509 -26.40 -5.64 -11.76
C GLY A 509 -26.83 -4.29 -12.36
N SER A 510 -27.72 -3.56 -11.69
CA SER A 510 -28.11 -2.19 -12.06
C SER A 510 -26.95 -1.20 -11.96
N VAL A 511 -26.03 -1.37 -11.01
CA VAL A 511 -24.86 -0.53 -10.82
C VAL A 511 -23.92 -0.64 -12.01
N TYR A 512 -23.59 -1.87 -12.44
CA TYR A 512 -22.74 -2.08 -13.61
C TYR A 512 -23.36 -1.52 -14.89
N ARG A 513 -24.68 -1.70 -15.07
CA ARG A 513 -25.40 -1.10 -16.21
C ARG A 513 -25.38 0.42 -16.17
N PHE A 514 -25.49 1.03 -14.99
CA PHE A 514 -25.39 2.47 -14.82
C PHE A 514 -24.01 3.01 -15.24
N TYR A 515 -22.91 2.42 -14.75
CA TYR A 515 -21.56 2.85 -15.15
C TYR A 515 -21.29 2.60 -16.64
N ALA A 516 -21.77 1.48 -17.19
CA ALA A 516 -21.65 1.21 -18.62
C ALA A 516 -22.35 2.28 -19.45
N LEU A 517 -23.58 2.65 -19.08
CA LEU A 517 -24.33 3.72 -19.73
C LEU A 517 -23.64 5.09 -19.55
N LEU A 518 -23.16 5.40 -18.34
CA LEU A 518 -22.44 6.64 -18.05
C LEU A 518 -21.21 6.80 -18.95
N PHE A 519 -20.37 5.77 -19.04
CA PHE A 519 -19.18 5.79 -19.88
C PHE A 519 -19.54 5.81 -21.38
N ALA A 520 -20.54 5.05 -21.82
CA ALA A 520 -21.01 5.09 -23.21
C ALA A 520 -21.51 6.48 -23.63
N VAL A 521 -22.36 7.10 -22.81
CA VAL A 521 -22.87 8.47 -23.04
C VAL A 521 -21.73 9.48 -23.04
N ALA A 522 -20.78 9.35 -22.11
CA ALA A 522 -19.66 10.26 -22.04
C ALA A 522 -18.71 10.11 -23.24
N PHE A 523 -18.41 8.89 -23.69
CA PHE A 523 -17.61 8.66 -24.90
C PHE A 523 -18.30 9.19 -26.16
N LEU A 524 -19.60 8.97 -26.30
CA LEU A 524 -20.39 9.57 -27.38
C LEU A 524 -20.31 11.11 -27.33
N GLY A 525 -20.44 11.69 -26.14
CA GLY A 525 -20.28 13.13 -25.93
C GLY A 525 -18.90 13.64 -26.29
N ALA A 526 -17.85 12.91 -25.94
CA ALA A 526 -16.47 13.26 -26.26
C ALA A 526 -16.22 13.19 -27.77
N PHE A 527 -16.77 12.18 -28.44
CA PHE A 527 -16.73 12.02 -29.89
C PHE A 527 -17.44 13.17 -30.61
N ILE A 528 -18.67 13.51 -30.20
CA ILE A 528 -19.43 14.66 -30.74
C ILE A 528 -18.65 15.97 -30.49
N GLY A 529 -18.06 16.13 -29.30
CA GLY A 529 -17.23 17.28 -28.95
C GLY A 529 -16.01 17.43 -29.86
N ALA A 530 -15.34 16.32 -30.17
CA ALA A 530 -14.20 16.27 -31.08
C ALA A 530 -14.60 16.62 -32.52
N LEU A 531 -15.70 16.03 -33.04
CA LEU A 531 -16.24 16.36 -34.36
C LEU A 531 -16.61 17.84 -34.46
N ALA A 532 -17.27 18.40 -33.44
CA ALA A 532 -17.64 19.81 -33.41
C ALA A 532 -16.40 20.73 -33.38
N PHE A 533 -15.29 20.29 -32.78
CA PHE A 533 -14.03 21.03 -32.77
C PHE A 533 -13.40 21.06 -34.17
N ILE A 534 -13.37 19.92 -34.86
CA ILE A 534 -12.88 19.77 -36.24
C ILE A 534 -13.74 20.57 -37.21
N ALA A 535 -15.06 20.44 -37.13
CA ALA A 535 -16.02 21.15 -37.99
C ALA A 535 -15.90 22.67 -37.88
N LYS A 536 -15.61 23.19 -36.68
CA LYS A 536 -15.36 24.62 -36.44
C LYS A 536 -13.97 25.09 -36.87
N LYS A 537 -13.18 24.25 -37.56
CA LYS A 537 -11.80 24.50 -38.01
C LYS A 537 -10.91 25.08 -36.91
N LYS A 538 -11.15 24.71 -35.65
CA LYS A 538 -10.36 25.21 -34.53
C LYS A 538 -8.97 24.58 -34.59
N LYS A 539 -7.91 25.41 -34.64
CA LYS A 539 -6.54 24.90 -34.58
C LYS A 539 -6.25 24.39 -33.17
N ILE A 540 -5.84 23.12 -33.06
CA ILE A 540 -5.28 22.57 -31.83
C ILE A 540 -3.82 23.01 -31.72
N THR A 541 -3.42 23.53 -30.57
CA THR A 541 -2.02 23.84 -30.31
C THR A 541 -1.26 22.54 -30.03
N LEU A 542 0.01 22.45 -30.42
CA LEU A 542 0.87 21.29 -30.14
C LEU A 542 0.81 20.88 -28.66
N LEU A 543 0.85 21.87 -27.76
CA LEU A 543 0.74 21.67 -26.31
C LEU A 543 -0.57 20.97 -25.88
N LYS A 544 -1.71 21.30 -26.50
CA LYS A 544 -2.99 20.63 -26.20
C LYS A 544 -3.04 19.24 -26.81
N ALA A 545 -2.48 19.07 -28.01
CA ALA A 545 -2.41 17.77 -28.67
C ALA A 545 -1.57 16.77 -27.86
N VAL A 546 -0.37 17.18 -27.41
CA VAL A 546 0.49 16.31 -26.58
C VAL A 546 -0.15 16.00 -25.23
N TYR A 547 -0.86 16.95 -24.61
CA TYR A 547 -1.59 16.68 -23.37
C TYR A 547 -2.65 15.59 -23.53
N VAL A 548 -3.49 15.70 -24.57
CA VAL A 548 -4.51 14.69 -24.87
C VAL A 548 -3.88 13.35 -25.21
N PHE A 549 -2.81 13.35 -26.02
CA PHE A 549 -2.06 12.15 -26.35
C PHE A 549 -1.51 11.46 -25.09
N CYS A 550 -0.83 12.18 -24.21
CA CYS A 550 -0.26 11.63 -22.98
C CYS A 550 -1.34 11.02 -22.07
N ILE A 551 -2.50 11.69 -21.91
CA ILE A 551 -3.63 11.17 -21.13
C ILE A 551 -4.17 9.87 -21.72
N LEU A 552 -4.41 9.84 -23.04
CA LEU A 552 -4.90 8.64 -23.71
C LEU A 552 -3.88 7.51 -23.64
N ALA A 553 -2.60 7.80 -23.83
CA ALA A 553 -1.51 6.83 -23.72
C ALA A 553 -1.41 6.23 -22.31
N CYS A 554 -1.62 7.02 -21.25
CA CYS A 554 -1.65 6.50 -19.89
C CYS A 554 -2.86 5.58 -19.64
N MET A 555 -4.04 5.95 -20.16
CA MET A 555 -5.25 5.14 -20.04
C MET A 555 -5.12 3.80 -20.79
N THR A 556 -4.66 3.83 -22.04
CA THR A 556 -4.48 2.62 -22.84
C THR A 556 -3.28 1.79 -22.40
N GLY A 557 -2.23 2.43 -21.89
CA GLY A 557 -1.07 1.76 -21.30
C GLY A 557 -1.44 0.92 -20.07
N ALA A 558 -2.24 1.48 -19.16
CA ALA A 558 -2.74 0.74 -17.99
C ALA A 558 -3.59 -0.48 -18.40
N LEU A 559 -4.49 -0.30 -19.36
CA LEU A 559 -5.31 -1.40 -19.90
C LEU A 559 -4.44 -2.47 -20.59
N GLY A 560 -3.48 -2.05 -21.42
CA GLY A 560 -2.58 -2.94 -22.13
C GLY A 560 -1.69 -3.76 -21.20
N LEU A 561 -1.16 -3.14 -20.14
CA LEU A 561 -0.41 -3.84 -19.09
C LEU A 561 -1.29 -4.87 -18.38
N SER A 562 -2.52 -4.51 -18.00
CA SER A 562 -3.43 -5.43 -17.34
C SER A 562 -3.79 -6.65 -18.20
N ILE A 563 -4.00 -6.44 -19.51
CA ILE A 563 -4.20 -7.52 -20.49
C ILE A 563 -2.94 -8.38 -20.61
N TYR A 564 -1.77 -7.76 -20.71
CA TYR A 564 -0.48 -8.44 -20.84
C TYR A 564 -0.24 -9.37 -19.63
N TYR A 565 -0.30 -8.85 -18.41
CA TYR A 565 -0.09 -9.63 -17.19
C TYR A 565 -1.10 -10.77 -17.06
N SER A 566 -2.37 -10.52 -17.42
CA SER A 566 -3.42 -11.55 -17.39
C SER A 566 -3.18 -12.69 -18.37
N TYR A 567 -2.50 -12.40 -19.47
CA TYR A 567 -2.25 -13.36 -20.54
C TYR A 567 -0.97 -14.17 -20.32
N PHE A 568 0.10 -13.52 -19.89
CA PHE A 568 1.44 -14.11 -19.78
C PHE A 568 1.80 -14.60 -18.37
N ASP A 569 1.40 -13.90 -17.32
CA ASP A 569 1.96 -14.12 -15.98
C ASP A 569 0.98 -14.77 -15.00
N ASP A 570 -0.22 -14.19 -14.84
CA ASP A 570 -1.26 -14.74 -13.99
C ASP A 570 -2.63 -14.21 -14.42
N PHE A 571 -3.60 -15.10 -14.64
CA PHE A 571 -4.94 -14.72 -15.11
C PHE A 571 -5.73 -14.01 -14.00
N GLN A 572 -5.55 -12.69 -13.93
CA GLN A 572 -6.20 -11.83 -12.94
C GLN A 572 -7.04 -10.75 -13.63
N PRO A 573 -8.31 -11.06 -13.99
CA PRO A 573 -9.25 -10.10 -14.58
C PRO A 573 -9.77 -9.08 -13.54
N GLN A 574 -8.86 -8.49 -12.75
CA GLN A 574 -9.19 -7.53 -11.71
C GLN A 574 -9.06 -6.10 -12.26
N GLY A 575 -10.13 -5.32 -12.13
CA GLY A 575 -10.20 -3.97 -12.66
C GLY A 575 -9.26 -2.99 -11.96
N ARG A 576 -8.84 -3.28 -10.70
CA ARG A 576 -7.87 -2.45 -9.97
C ARG A 576 -6.57 -2.21 -10.75
N TYR A 577 -6.13 -3.17 -11.57
CA TYR A 577 -4.92 -3.01 -12.38
C TYR A 577 -5.04 -1.96 -13.51
N CYS A 578 -6.26 -1.59 -13.87
CA CYS A 578 -6.54 -0.50 -14.79
C CYS A 578 -6.68 0.87 -14.09
N TYR A 579 -6.60 0.95 -12.76
CA TYR A 579 -6.78 2.19 -12.00
C TYR A 579 -5.79 3.30 -12.34
N PRO A 580 -4.54 3.03 -12.75
CA PRO A 580 -3.68 4.09 -13.27
C PRO A 580 -4.30 4.86 -14.45
N GLY A 581 -5.26 4.28 -15.17
CA GLY A 581 -6.06 4.95 -16.20
C GLY A 581 -7.28 5.73 -15.67
N LEU A 582 -7.70 5.57 -14.41
CA LEU A 582 -8.91 6.18 -13.85
C LEU A 582 -8.90 7.72 -13.90
N PRO A 583 -7.83 8.44 -13.51
CA PRO A 583 -7.78 9.90 -13.65
C PRO A 583 -7.94 10.38 -15.10
N ALA A 584 -7.38 9.65 -16.06
CA ALA A 584 -7.51 9.94 -17.49
C ALA A 584 -8.94 9.70 -17.98
N LEU A 585 -9.54 8.56 -17.61
CA LEU A 585 -10.94 8.24 -17.88
C LEU A 585 -11.87 9.31 -17.31
N ALA A 586 -11.67 9.72 -16.07
CA ALA A 586 -12.48 10.73 -15.41
C ALA A 586 -12.45 12.09 -16.15
N MET A 587 -11.27 12.51 -16.63
CA MET A 587 -11.14 13.73 -17.45
C MET A 587 -11.87 13.59 -18.78
N LEU A 588 -11.82 12.41 -19.42
CA LEU A 588 -12.55 12.12 -20.65
C LEU A 588 -14.07 12.11 -20.42
N VAL A 589 -14.53 11.54 -19.30
CA VAL A 589 -15.94 11.54 -18.90
C VAL A 589 -16.45 12.97 -18.69
N GLY A 590 -15.69 13.79 -17.96
CA GLY A 590 -16.01 15.21 -17.78
C GLY A 590 -16.09 15.97 -19.09
N PHE A 591 -15.16 15.72 -20.03
CA PHE A 591 -15.19 16.34 -21.36
C PHE A 591 -16.40 15.91 -22.18
N GLY A 592 -16.78 14.64 -22.10
CA GLY A 592 -17.93 14.09 -22.78
C GLY A 592 -19.24 14.73 -22.32
N ILE A 593 -19.48 14.72 -21.01
CA ILE A 593 -20.71 15.29 -20.44
C ILE A 593 -20.73 16.82 -20.63
N TYR A 594 -19.60 17.51 -20.47
CA TYR A 594 -19.50 18.93 -20.79
C TYR A 594 -19.89 19.21 -22.26
N SER A 595 -19.42 18.40 -23.20
CA SER A 595 -19.71 18.59 -24.62
C SER A 595 -21.20 18.44 -24.95
N LEU A 596 -21.90 17.53 -24.26
CA LEU A 596 -23.35 17.32 -24.42
C LEU A 596 -24.16 18.42 -23.74
N CYS A 597 -23.82 18.79 -22.52
CA CYS A 597 -24.69 19.59 -21.66
C CYS A 597 -24.34 21.09 -21.64
N SER A 598 -23.18 21.51 -22.14
CA SER A 598 -22.71 22.91 -22.06
C SER A 598 -23.59 23.93 -22.78
N ARG A 599 -24.49 23.48 -23.67
CA ARG A 599 -25.46 24.33 -24.39
C ARG A 599 -26.79 24.49 -23.68
N LEU A 600 -27.04 23.70 -22.63
CA LEU A 600 -28.28 23.79 -21.85
C LEU A 600 -28.29 25.06 -20.98
N LYS A 601 -29.47 25.48 -20.51
CA LYS A 601 -29.60 26.54 -19.51
C LYS A 601 -28.80 26.19 -18.24
N LYS A 602 -28.24 27.19 -17.56
CA LYS A 602 -27.38 26.99 -16.37
C LYS A 602 -28.06 26.14 -15.31
N GLU A 603 -29.33 26.39 -15.00
CA GLU A 603 -30.12 25.61 -14.03
C GLU A 603 -30.09 24.10 -14.32
N HIS A 604 -30.30 23.70 -15.57
CA HIS A 604 -30.22 22.30 -15.99
C HIS A 604 -28.79 21.75 -15.90
N GLN A 605 -27.77 22.56 -16.21
CA GLN A 605 -26.38 22.13 -16.04
C GLN A 605 -26.07 21.80 -14.57
N TYR A 606 -26.50 22.66 -13.63
CA TYR A 606 -26.32 22.41 -12.20
C TYR A 606 -27.12 21.20 -11.73
N ALA A 607 -28.38 21.06 -12.15
CA ALA A 607 -29.21 19.91 -11.79
C ALA A 607 -28.63 18.58 -12.29
N ILE A 608 -28.16 18.52 -13.54
CA ILE A 608 -27.54 17.32 -14.12
C ILE A 608 -26.26 16.95 -13.36
N VAL A 609 -25.37 17.92 -13.13
CA VAL A 609 -24.11 17.66 -12.40
C VAL A 609 -24.40 17.22 -10.98
N ALA A 610 -25.26 17.93 -10.24
CA ALA A 610 -25.61 17.59 -8.87
C ALA A 610 -26.27 16.21 -8.78
N GLY A 611 -27.23 15.92 -9.67
CA GLY A 611 -27.90 14.62 -9.73
C GLY A 611 -26.93 13.48 -10.02
N LEU A 612 -26.04 13.65 -11.01
CA LEU A 612 -25.01 12.65 -11.31
C LEU A 612 -24.06 12.42 -10.13
N CYS A 613 -23.56 13.49 -9.51
CA CYS A 613 -22.70 13.40 -8.33
C CYS A 613 -23.41 12.68 -7.18
N ALA A 614 -24.68 13.01 -6.91
CA ALA A 614 -25.47 12.39 -5.86
C ALA A 614 -25.68 10.88 -6.11
N VAL A 615 -25.99 10.48 -7.35
CA VAL A 615 -26.16 9.06 -7.71
C VAL A 615 -24.85 8.29 -7.53
N LEU A 616 -23.71 8.85 -7.94
CA LEU A 616 -22.40 8.20 -7.77
C LEU A 616 -22.11 7.93 -6.29
N PHE A 617 -22.26 8.93 -5.41
CA PHE A 617 -22.06 8.74 -3.98
C PHE A 617 -23.10 7.82 -3.32
N ALA A 618 -24.36 7.84 -3.79
CA ALA A 618 -25.38 6.93 -3.28
C ALA A 618 -25.05 5.46 -3.59
N ILE A 619 -24.52 5.19 -4.80
CA ILE A 619 -24.04 3.86 -5.17
C ILE A 619 -22.85 3.44 -4.30
N ASP A 620 -21.91 4.35 -4.05
CA ASP A 620 -20.72 4.05 -3.24
C ASP A 620 -21.07 3.81 -1.75
N ILE A 621 -22.04 4.55 -1.21
CA ILE A 621 -22.57 4.31 0.13
C ILE A 621 -23.30 2.96 0.21
N ASP A 622 -24.12 2.61 -0.79
CA ASP A 622 -24.77 1.29 -0.88
C ASP A 622 -23.73 0.16 -0.96
N ALA A 623 -22.63 0.40 -1.68
CA ALA A 623 -21.51 -0.53 -1.77
C ALA A 623 -20.80 -0.73 -0.42
N LEU A 624 -20.51 0.36 0.32
CA LEU A 624 -19.94 0.28 1.67
C LEU A 624 -20.85 -0.54 2.59
N LEU A 625 -22.16 -0.27 2.58
CA LEU A 625 -23.11 -1.01 3.40
C LEU A 625 -23.14 -2.49 3.05
N THR A 626 -23.04 -2.85 1.76
CA THR A 626 -22.98 -4.25 1.28
C THR A 626 -21.70 -4.98 1.71
N VAL A 627 -20.62 -4.24 1.99
CA VAL A 627 -19.34 -4.82 2.43
C VAL A 627 -19.30 -4.96 3.95
N LEU A 628 -19.94 -4.05 4.69
CA LEU A 628 -19.96 -4.06 6.15
C LEU A 628 -21.07 -4.94 6.75
N TYR A 629 -22.18 -5.17 6.03
CA TYR A 629 -23.35 -5.95 6.43
C TYR A 629 -23.72 -6.97 5.37
#